data_AF-A0A0F0F187-F1
#
_entry.id   AF-A0A0F0F187-F1
#
_cell.length_a   1.000
_cell.length_b   1.000
_cell.length_c   1.000
_cell.angle_alpha   90.00
_cell.angle_beta   90.00
_cell.angle_gamma   90.00
#
_symmetry.space_group_name_H-M   'P 1'
#
loop_
_entity.id
_entity.type
_entity.pdbx_description
1 polymer ?
#
loop_
_entity_poly.entity_id
_entity_poly.type
_entity_poly.pdbx_seq_one_letter_code
_entity_poly.pdbx_strand_id
1 'polypeptide(L)'
;MAALKIDQLLRLTWFLGAYAIRQEAKAQKIPGIMHLECAVNMVEATAAALSDWPNGFHLLLDELGKRTSLEASGNKLPAHFGRFYPTLYKSFPEPSFSFLREGFESYIGDHWSGQLNKRNRRFSQASRDSHEWISIKEAAKILHMRTTKVRELVENGLLIGRLFATASGRKMGAVLKDSVTLTAVGQAGLVTLAEAKEMSGFSKKRLYKLLGDGYLRAARGPGVDGYPIWQFERAALEEAIRLTKGEART
;
A
#
# COMPACT_ATOMS: atom_id res chain seq x y z
N MET A 1 -1.47 -11.09 -27.67
CA MET A 1 -1.24 -12.44 -27.12
C MET A 1 -0.65 -13.33 -28.22
N ALA A 2 0.35 -14.13 -27.92
CA ALA A 2 0.80 -15.17 -28.87
C ALA A 2 -0.29 -16.23 -29.03
N ALA A 3 -0.43 -16.82 -30.23
CA ALA A 3 -1.35 -17.93 -30.44
C ALA A 3 -0.93 -19.13 -29.58
N LEU A 4 -1.81 -19.56 -28.69
CA LEU A 4 -1.56 -20.71 -27.82
C LEU A 4 -1.88 -22.01 -28.55
N LYS A 5 -1.05 -23.03 -28.34
CA LYS A 5 -1.30 -24.38 -28.83
C LYS A 5 -2.40 -25.06 -28.01
N ILE A 6 -2.97 -26.13 -28.56
CA ILE A 6 -4.04 -26.88 -27.90
C ILE A 6 -3.65 -27.38 -26.50
N ASP A 7 -2.44 -27.89 -26.31
CA ASP A 7 -1.95 -28.34 -25.00
C ASP A 7 -1.87 -27.19 -23.99
N GLN A 8 -1.51 -25.99 -24.46
CA GLN A 8 -1.44 -24.79 -23.65
C GLN A 8 -2.83 -24.29 -23.26
N LEU A 9 -3.79 -24.34 -24.19
CA LEU A 9 -5.18 -24.03 -23.92
C LEU A 9 -5.77 -25.01 -22.89
N LEU A 10 -5.50 -26.31 -23.02
CA LEU A 10 -5.93 -27.31 -22.03
C LEU A 10 -5.33 -27.05 -20.64
N ARG A 11 -4.05 -26.67 -20.55
CA ARG A 11 -3.41 -26.27 -19.28
C ARG A 11 -4.08 -25.03 -18.68
N LEU A 12 -4.43 -24.04 -19.49
CA LEU A 12 -5.18 -22.86 -19.02
C LEU A 12 -6.55 -23.25 -18.53
N THR A 13 -7.27 -24.08 -19.27
CA THR A 13 -8.60 -24.56 -18.88
C THR A 13 -8.54 -25.30 -17.54
N TRP A 14 -7.52 -26.14 -17.37
CA TRP A 14 -7.29 -26.82 -16.09
C TRP A 14 -7.00 -25.86 -14.93
N PHE A 15 -6.36 -24.73 -15.20
CA PHE A 15 -6.00 -23.75 -14.18
C PHE A 15 -7.12 -22.74 -13.91
N LEU A 16 -7.45 -21.90 -14.89
CA LEU A 16 -8.44 -20.83 -14.77
C LEU A 16 -9.83 -21.40 -14.55
N GLY A 17 -10.25 -22.36 -15.39
CA GLY A 17 -11.53 -23.04 -15.25
C GLY A 17 -11.69 -23.63 -13.86
N ALA A 18 -10.70 -24.40 -13.39
CA ALA A 18 -10.75 -24.97 -12.05
C ALA A 18 -10.90 -23.92 -10.94
N TYR A 19 -10.15 -22.82 -10.97
CA TYR A 19 -10.26 -21.79 -9.94
C TYR A 19 -11.53 -20.95 -10.04
N ALA A 20 -12.11 -20.84 -11.23
CA ALA A 20 -13.39 -20.16 -11.46
C ALA A 20 -14.56 -21.01 -10.97
N ILE A 21 -14.62 -22.29 -11.34
CA ILE A 21 -15.71 -23.20 -10.93
C ILE A 21 -15.55 -23.68 -9.49
N ARG A 22 -14.31 -23.85 -9.03
CA ARG A 22 -13.99 -24.40 -7.71
C ARG A 22 -13.20 -23.41 -6.91
N GLN A 23 -13.96 -22.77 -6.04
CA GLN A 23 -13.46 -21.75 -5.17
C GLN A 23 -12.79 -22.32 -3.89
N GLU A 24 -11.90 -23.31 -4.06
CA GLU A 24 -11.29 -24.08 -2.97
C GLU A 24 -9.75 -24.13 -3.04
N ALA A 25 -9.11 -24.46 -1.91
CA ALA A 25 -7.65 -24.59 -1.83
C ALA A 25 -7.07 -25.68 -2.76
N LYS A 26 -7.87 -26.68 -3.16
CA LYS A 26 -7.49 -27.73 -4.11
C LYS A 26 -8.38 -27.68 -5.36
N ALA A 27 -8.64 -26.48 -5.88
CA ALA A 27 -9.50 -26.24 -7.05
C ALA A 27 -9.26 -27.22 -8.21
N GLN A 28 -7.99 -27.52 -8.51
CA GLN A 28 -7.59 -28.42 -9.59
C GLN A 28 -7.84 -29.92 -9.35
N LYS A 29 -8.28 -30.34 -8.16
CA LYS A 29 -8.64 -31.75 -7.90
C LYS A 29 -10.10 -32.02 -8.28
N ILE A 30 -10.47 -31.78 -9.53
CA ILE A 30 -11.86 -31.71 -9.99
C ILE A 30 -12.56 -33.07 -9.92
N PRO A 31 -13.53 -33.28 -9.01
CA PRO A 31 -14.33 -34.50 -9.01
C PRO A 31 -15.20 -34.52 -10.27
N GLY A 32 -15.38 -35.70 -10.86
CA GLY A 32 -16.29 -35.81 -12.00
C GLY A 32 -15.83 -35.08 -13.26
N ILE A 33 -14.53 -34.83 -13.41
CA ILE A 33 -13.96 -34.19 -14.61
C ILE A 33 -14.29 -34.93 -15.92
N MET A 34 -14.54 -36.23 -15.82
CA MET A 34 -14.94 -37.09 -16.95
C MET A 34 -16.40 -36.86 -17.36
N HIS A 35 -17.19 -36.11 -16.60
CA HIS A 35 -18.54 -35.70 -17.00
C HIS A 35 -18.46 -34.51 -17.95
N LEU A 36 -19.14 -34.65 -19.10
CA LEU A 36 -19.15 -33.64 -20.16
C LEU A 36 -19.58 -32.26 -19.63
N GLU A 37 -20.60 -32.21 -18.78
CA GLU A 37 -21.08 -30.96 -18.16
C GLU A 37 -19.97 -30.25 -17.38
N CYS A 38 -19.21 -30.99 -16.56
CA CYS A 38 -18.09 -30.41 -15.82
C CYS A 38 -17.01 -29.87 -16.75
N ALA A 39 -16.70 -30.59 -17.84
CA ALA A 39 -15.72 -30.15 -18.82
C ALA A 39 -16.18 -28.88 -19.56
N VAL A 40 -17.46 -28.82 -19.95
CA VAL A 40 -18.07 -27.64 -20.58
C VAL A 40 -17.99 -26.43 -19.65
N ASN A 41 -18.41 -26.55 -18.39
CA ASN A 41 -18.34 -25.46 -17.42
C ASN A 41 -16.92 -24.93 -17.22
N MET A 42 -15.91 -25.80 -17.23
CA MET A 42 -14.50 -25.37 -17.15
C MET A 42 -14.06 -24.58 -18.38
N VAL A 43 -14.45 -25.02 -19.57
CA VAL A 43 -14.13 -24.32 -20.83
C VAL A 43 -14.82 -22.97 -20.87
N GLU A 44 -16.11 -22.90 -20.54
CA GLU A 44 -16.87 -21.65 -20.49
C GLU A 44 -16.29 -20.66 -19.47
N ALA A 45 -15.97 -21.12 -18.26
CA ALA A 45 -15.36 -20.27 -17.25
C ALA A 45 -13.96 -19.77 -17.66
N THR A 46 -13.20 -20.60 -18.37
CA THR A 46 -11.91 -20.20 -18.94
C THR A 46 -12.08 -19.19 -20.06
N ALA A 47 -13.06 -19.41 -20.94
CA ALA A 47 -13.39 -18.48 -22.02
C ALA A 47 -13.83 -17.13 -21.44
N ALA A 48 -14.67 -17.10 -20.40
CA ALA A 48 -15.07 -15.87 -19.72
C ALA A 48 -13.86 -15.09 -19.17
N ALA A 49 -12.88 -15.80 -18.57
CA ALA A 49 -11.67 -15.18 -18.05
C ALA A 49 -10.73 -14.63 -19.14
N LEU A 50 -10.79 -15.16 -20.37
CA LEU A 50 -9.86 -14.83 -21.45
C LEU A 50 -10.45 -13.97 -22.58
N SER A 51 -11.77 -14.00 -22.79
CA SER A 51 -12.41 -13.38 -23.98
C SER A 51 -12.48 -11.87 -23.90
N ASP A 52 -12.67 -11.31 -22.70
CA ASP A 52 -12.62 -9.86 -22.44
C ASP A 52 -11.36 -9.53 -21.64
N TRP A 53 -10.19 -9.79 -22.24
CA TRP A 53 -8.92 -9.56 -21.55
C TRP A 53 -8.59 -8.05 -21.46
N PRO A 54 -8.15 -7.53 -20.30
CA PRO A 54 -7.88 -8.23 -19.03
C PRO A 54 -9.07 -8.31 -18.05
N ASN A 55 -10.19 -7.65 -18.36
CA ASN A 55 -11.32 -7.50 -17.43
C ASN A 55 -11.89 -8.84 -16.94
N GLY A 56 -12.10 -9.81 -17.83
CA GLY A 56 -12.59 -11.15 -17.46
C GLY A 56 -11.66 -11.86 -16.47
N PHE A 57 -10.35 -11.65 -16.61
CA PHE A 57 -9.37 -12.18 -15.67
C PHE A 57 -9.41 -11.42 -14.34
N HIS A 58 -9.57 -10.10 -14.36
CA HIS A 58 -9.74 -9.29 -13.16
C HIS A 58 -10.97 -9.71 -12.36
N LEU A 59 -12.11 -9.96 -13.02
CA LEU A 59 -13.32 -10.47 -12.37
C LEU A 59 -13.07 -11.82 -11.67
N LEU A 60 -12.31 -12.72 -12.29
CA LEU A 60 -11.89 -13.96 -11.63
C LEU A 60 -11.05 -13.67 -10.37
N LEU A 61 -10.10 -12.72 -10.45
CA LEU A 61 -9.27 -12.35 -9.31
C LEU A 61 -10.07 -11.70 -8.18
N ASP A 62 -11.08 -10.89 -8.49
CA ASP A 62 -12.02 -10.32 -7.54
C ASP A 62 -12.75 -11.43 -6.78
N GLU A 63 -13.32 -12.41 -7.51
CA GLU A 63 -14.00 -13.56 -6.90
C GLU A 63 -13.07 -14.38 -6.00
N LEU A 64 -11.81 -14.60 -6.42
CA LEU A 64 -10.82 -15.26 -5.58
C LEU A 64 -10.50 -14.45 -4.31
N GLY A 65 -10.44 -13.12 -4.42
CA GLY A 65 -10.13 -12.19 -3.33
C GLY A 65 -11.24 -12.06 -2.28
N LYS A 66 -12.51 -12.28 -2.65
CA LYS A 66 -13.66 -12.21 -1.72
C LYS A 66 -13.58 -13.15 -0.52
N ARG A 67 -12.79 -14.23 -0.60
CA ARG A 67 -12.70 -15.24 0.47
C ARG A 67 -11.96 -14.76 1.71
N THR A 68 -11.00 -13.87 1.53
CA THR A 68 -10.12 -13.44 2.61
C THR A 68 -9.98 -11.93 2.51
N SER A 69 -10.55 -11.20 3.45
CA SER A 69 -10.35 -9.75 3.49
C SER A 69 -8.86 -9.40 3.55
N LEU A 70 -8.50 -8.20 3.10
CA LEU A 70 -7.09 -7.77 3.12
C LEU A 70 -6.54 -7.73 4.55
N GLU A 71 -7.37 -7.35 5.51
CA GLU A 71 -7.08 -7.36 6.95
C GLU A 71 -6.79 -8.79 7.43
N ALA A 72 -7.67 -9.75 7.10
CA ALA A 72 -7.51 -11.15 7.47
C ALA A 72 -6.28 -11.79 6.81
N SER A 73 -5.90 -11.35 5.62
CA SER A 73 -4.72 -11.83 4.91
C SER A 73 -3.40 -11.37 5.54
N GLY A 74 -3.45 -10.36 6.42
CA GLY A 74 -2.27 -9.72 6.98
C GLY A 74 -1.32 -9.18 5.90
N ASN A 75 -1.88 -8.67 4.80
CA ASN A 75 -1.14 -8.17 3.64
C ASN A 75 -0.19 -9.22 3.04
N LYS A 76 -0.70 -10.43 2.79
CA LYS A 76 0.04 -11.51 2.14
C LYS A 76 -0.75 -12.05 0.96
N LEU A 77 -0.21 -11.90 -0.26
CA LEU A 77 -0.81 -12.48 -1.46
C LEU A 77 -1.13 -13.99 -1.35
N PRO A 78 -0.26 -14.86 -0.77
CA PRO A 78 -0.63 -16.26 -0.56
C PRO A 78 -1.81 -16.48 0.39
N ALA A 79 -2.03 -15.58 1.35
CA ALA A 79 -3.18 -15.67 2.25
C ALA A 79 -4.46 -15.16 1.56
N HIS A 80 -4.35 -14.15 0.70
CA HIS A 80 -5.47 -13.57 -0.02
C HIS A 80 -5.94 -14.45 -1.20
N PHE A 81 -5.03 -14.86 -2.08
CA PHE A 81 -5.34 -15.67 -3.28
C PHE A 81 -5.13 -17.18 -3.07
N GLY A 82 -4.73 -17.61 -1.88
CA GLY A 82 -4.50 -19.02 -1.57
C GLY A 82 -3.49 -19.67 -2.51
N ARG A 83 -3.84 -20.87 -3.01
CA ARG A 83 -2.99 -21.63 -3.94
C ARG A 83 -2.95 -21.07 -5.35
N PHE A 84 -3.88 -20.20 -5.75
CA PHE A 84 -3.89 -19.62 -7.09
C PHE A 84 -2.57 -18.90 -7.37
N TYR A 85 -2.17 -18.00 -6.47
CA TYR A 85 -0.96 -17.19 -6.61
C TYR A 85 0.33 -18.02 -6.81
N PRO A 86 0.73 -18.93 -5.90
CA PRO A 86 1.94 -19.72 -6.10
C PRO A 86 1.84 -20.66 -7.30
N THR A 87 0.65 -21.18 -7.64
CA THR A 87 0.46 -22.08 -8.78
C THR A 87 0.58 -21.35 -10.11
N LEU A 88 0.06 -20.11 -10.23
CA LEU A 88 0.21 -19.28 -11.44
C LEU A 88 1.68 -19.21 -11.88
N TYR A 89 2.56 -18.81 -10.98
CA TYR A 89 3.98 -18.64 -11.31
C TYR A 89 4.75 -19.96 -11.43
N LYS A 90 4.32 -21.01 -10.74
CA LYS A 90 4.99 -22.32 -10.80
C LYS A 90 4.60 -23.11 -12.06
N SER A 91 3.33 -23.08 -12.43
CA SER A 91 2.76 -23.91 -13.50
C SER A 91 2.83 -23.24 -14.87
N PHE A 92 3.09 -21.94 -14.93
CA PHE A 92 3.18 -21.18 -16.19
C PHE A 92 4.43 -20.30 -16.23
N PRO A 93 5.65 -20.86 -16.13
CA PRO A 93 6.90 -20.07 -16.22
C PRO A 93 7.23 -19.62 -17.65
N GLU A 94 6.67 -20.27 -18.67
CA GLU A 94 7.07 -20.09 -20.06
C GLU A 94 6.70 -18.68 -20.58
N PRO A 95 7.44 -18.13 -21.57
CA PRO A 95 7.15 -16.81 -22.15
C PRO A 95 5.78 -16.72 -22.81
N SER A 96 5.28 -17.82 -23.37
CA SER A 96 3.94 -17.88 -23.99
C SER A 96 2.79 -17.60 -23.00
N PHE A 97 3.05 -17.73 -21.70
CA PHE A 97 2.10 -17.41 -20.63
C PHE A 97 2.48 -16.14 -19.85
N SER A 98 3.40 -15.31 -20.36
CA SER A 98 3.80 -14.08 -19.66
C SER A 98 2.61 -13.17 -19.42
N PHE A 99 1.67 -13.09 -20.36
CA PHE A 99 0.44 -12.29 -20.26
C PHE A 99 -0.38 -12.60 -18.99
N LEU A 100 -0.41 -13.86 -18.51
CA LEU A 100 -1.11 -14.20 -17.27
C LEU A 100 -0.43 -13.58 -16.04
N ARG A 101 0.91 -13.63 -16.01
CA ARG A 101 1.69 -13.07 -14.90
C ARG A 101 1.65 -11.56 -14.95
N GLU A 102 1.81 -10.97 -16.13
CA GLU A 102 1.70 -9.53 -16.37
C GLU A 102 0.30 -9.02 -16.01
N GLY A 103 -0.77 -9.71 -16.42
CA GLY A 103 -2.14 -9.37 -16.05
C GLY A 103 -2.38 -9.46 -14.54
N PHE A 104 -1.83 -10.48 -13.88
CA PHE A 104 -1.91 -10.56 -12.41
C PHE A 104 -1.13 -9.43 -11.74
N GLU A 105 0.06 -9.11 -12.22
CA GLU A 105 0.86 -8.01 -11.69
C GLU A 105 0.18 -6.65 -11.90
N SER A 106 -0.43 -6.42 -13.06
CA SER A 106 -1.24 -5.23 -13.35
C SER A 106 -2.42 -5.12 -12.39
N TYR A 107 -3.21 -6.19 -12.25
CA TYR A 107 -4.34 -6.23 -11.32
C TYR A 107 -3.90 -5.87 -9.89
N ILE A 108 -2.76 -6.42 -9.43
CA ILE A 108 -2.21 -6.14 -8.11
C ILE A 108 -1.75 -4.69 -8.00
N GLY A 109 -1.17 -4.10 -9.04
CA GLY A 109 -0.84 -2.67 -9.07
C GLY A 109 -2.06 -1.81 -8.73
N ASP A 110 -3.20 -2.12 -9.34
CA ASP A 110 -4.40 -1.30 -9.24
C ASP A 110 -5.28 -1.60 -8.00
N HIS A 111 -5.33 -2.87 -7.55
CA HIS A 111 -6.33 -3.32 -6.57
C HIS A 111 -5.72 -3.72 -5.21
N TRP A 112 -4.39 -3.88 -5.12
CA TRP A 112 -3.74 -4.35 -3.89
C TRP A 112 -3.22 -3.20 -3.05
N SER A 113 -3.93 -2.87 -1.98
CA SER A 113 -3.55 -1.82 -1.02
C SER A 113 -2.49 -2.24 0.01
N GLY A 114 -1.69 -3.24 -0.34
CA GLY A 114 -0.71 -3.84 0.55
C GLY A 114 0.69 -3.68 0.00
N GLN A 115 1.71 -3.65 0.85
CA GLN A 115 3.09 -3.52 0.36
C GLN A 115 3.52 -4.69 -0.55
N LEU A 116 4.26 -4.37 -1.61
CA LEU A 116 5.12 -5.32 -2.33
C LEU A 116 6.57 -5.05 -1.94
N ASN A 117 7.30 -6.09 -1.52
CA ASN A 117 8.70 -5.95 -1.14
C ASN A 117 9.59 -7.04 -1.76
N LYS A 118 10.87 -7.04 -1.42
CA LYS A 118 11.86 -8.00 -1.93
C LYS A 118 11.51 -9.48 -1.69
N ARG A 119 10.58 -9.78 -0.76
CA ARG A 119 10.07 -11.14 -0.52
C ARG A 119 9.05 -11.59 -1.57
N ASN A 120 8.42 -10.67 -2.29
CA ASN A 120 7.52 -10.94 -3.42
C ASN A 120 8.33 -11.33 -4.68
N ARG A 121 9.24 -12.30 -4.57
CA ARG A 121 10.23 -12.67 -5.60
C ARG A 121 9.63 -13.18 -6.92
N ARG A 122 8.34 -13.52 -6.92
CA ARG A 122 7.61 -13.94 -8.12
C ARG A 122 7.30 -12.75 -9.04
N PHE A 123 7.15 -11.55 -8.47
CA PHE A 123 6.87 -10.35 -9.22
C PHE A 123 8.11 -9.86 -9.94
N SER A 124 7.91 -9.29 -11.12
CA SER A 124 8.95 -8.54 -11.81
C SER A 124 9.50 -7.41 -10.92
N GLN A 125 10.72 -6.97 -11.22
CA GLN A 125 11.33 -5.85 -10.50
C GLN A 125 10.54 -4.56 -10.75
N ALA A 126 10.12 -4.33 -12.00
CA ALA A 126 9.31 -3.18 -12.40
C ALA A 126 8.02 -3.06 -11.57
N SER A 127 7.20 -4.12 -11.50
CA SER A 127 5.95 -4.11 -10.74
C SER A 127 6.15 -3.91 -9.23
N ARG A 128 7.29 -4.34 -8.67
CA ARG A 128 7.61 -4.09 -7.25
C ARG A 128 8.01 -2.64 -7.00
N ASP A 129 8.72 -2.03 -7.94
CA ASP A 129 9.23 -0.66 -7.79
C ASP A 129 8.17 0.40 -8.11
N SER A 130 7.24 0.10 -9.02
CA SER A 130 6.10 0.96 -9.35
C SER A 130 4.95 0.87 -8.35
N HIS A 131 4.96 -0.11 -7.44
CA HIS A 131 3.86 -0.32 -6.50
C HIS A 131 3.69 0.87 -5.54
N GLU A 132 2.49 1.41 -5.47
CA GLU A 132 2.22 2.66 -4.74
C GLU A 132 2.20 2.49 -3.22
N TRP A 133 1.96 1.27 -2.73
CA TRP A 133 1.83 1.02 -1.30
C TRP A 133 3.18 0.64 -0.67
N ILE A 134 3.69 1.51 0.19
CA ILE A 134 4.96 1.32 0.89
C ILE A 134 4.74 0.88 2.34
N SER A 135 5.78 0.29 2.94
CA SER A 135 5.72 -0.14 4.33
C SER A 135 5.69 1.05 5.31
N ILE A 136 5.08 0.87 6.49
CA ILE A 136 5.16 1.84 7.60
C ILE A 136 6.62 2.21 7.93
N LYS A 137 7.55 1.26 7.80
CA LYS A 137 8.98 1.50 8.05
C LYS A 137 9.58 2.45 7.02
N GLU A 138 9.22 2.29 5.74
CA GLU A 138 9.71 3.14 4.67
C GLU A 138 9.11 4.55 4.78
N ALA A 139 7.81 4.65 5.06
CA ALA A 139 7.15 5.92 5.32
C ALA A 139 7.77 6.67 6.51
N ALA A 140 8.09 5.96 7.60
CA ALA A 140 8.80 6.52 8.75
C ALA A 140 10.17 7.09 8.39
N LYS A 141 10.89 6.45 7.47
CA LYS A 141 12.16 6.94 6.96
C LYS A 141 11.98 8.22 6.13
N ILE A 142 11.00 8.25 5.24
CA ILE A 142 10.70 9.42 4.39
C ILE A 142 10.27 10.63 5.24
N LEU A 143 9.42 10.41 6.26
CA LEU A 143 8.91 11.48 7.12
C LEU A 143 9.86 11.85 8.28
N HIS A 144 10.98 11.13 8.42
CA HIS A 144 11.88 11.24 9.56
C HIS A 144 11.15 11.12 10.92
N MET A 145 10.27 10.13 11.04
CA MET A 145 9.43 9.89 12.21
C MET A 145 9.63 8.48 12.78
N ARG A 146 9.16 8.26 14.00
CA ARG A 146 9.06 6.90 14.56
C ARG A 146 7.91 6.14 13.88
N THR A 147 8.07 4.83 13.71
CA THR A 147 7.01 3.96 13.15
C THR A 147 5.72 3.91 13.98
N THR A 148 5.79 4.22 15.28
CA THR A 148 4.61 4.44 16.13
C THR A 148 3.81 5.65 15.66
N LYS A 149 4.49 6.78 15.41
CA LYS A 149 3.84 8.00 14.97
C LYS A 149 3.23 7.89 13.59
N VAL A 150 3.90 7.22 12.65
CA VAL A 150 3.33 6.95 11.33
C VAL A 150 2.05 6.12 11.43
N ARG A 151 1.97 5.15 12.36
CA ARG A 151 0.72 4.41 12.59
C ARG A 151 -0.37 5.30 13.14
N GLU A 152 -0.07 6.18 14.10
CA GLU A 152 -1.04 7.17 14.60
C GLU A 152 -1.55 8.08 13.49
N LEU A 153 -0.69 8.51 12.55
CA LEU A 153 -1.12 9.32 11.41
C LEU A 153 -2.10 8.56 10.49
N VAL A 154 -1.90 7.25 10.31
CA VAL A 154 -2.85 6.40 9.57
C VAL A 154 -4.16 6.25 10.35
N GLU A 155 -4.09 5.98 11.66
CA GLU A 155 -5.27 5.81 12.52
C GLU A 155 -6.10 7.10 12.61
N ASN A 156 -5.45 8.27 12.56
CA ASN A 156 -6.10 9.58 12.56
C ASN A 156 -6.53 10.07 11.16
N GLY A 157 -6.32 9.26 10.11
CA GLY A 157 -6.70 9.62 8.74
C GLY A 157 -5.83 10.69 8.06
N LEU A 158 -4.70 11.06 8.68
CA LEU A 158 -3.73 12.02 8.11
C LEU A 158 -2.83 11.39 7.04
N LEU A 159 -2.64 10.07 7.11
CA LEU A 159 -2.03 9.28 6.04
C LEU A 159 -3.01 8.26 5.51
N ILE A 160 -3.11 8.16 4.18
CA ILE A 160 -3.89 7.10 3.53
C ILE A 160 -3.14 5.79 3.72
N GLY A 161 -3.69 4.89 4.54
CA GLY A 161 -3.02 3.65 4.92
C GLY A 161 -3.98 2.57 5.39
N ARG A 162 -3.48 1.34 5.43
CA ARG A 162 -4.18 0.21 6.04
C ARG A 162 -3.29 -0.47 7.06
N LEU A 163 -3.84 -0.70 8.26
CA LEU A 163 -3.21 -1.43 9.34
C LEU A 163 -3.89 -2.78 9.53
N PHE A 164 -3.12 -3.77 9.93
CA PHE A 164 -3.60 -5.11 10.23
C PHE A 164 -2.79 -5.70 11.39
N ALA A 165 -3.44 -6.54 12.19
CA ALA A 165 -2.79 -7.28 13.26
C ALA A 165 -2.15 -8.56 12.71
N THR A 166 -0.93 -8.86 13.14
CA THR A 166 -0.34 -10.19 12.93
C THR A 166 -0.88 -11.19 13.96
N ALA A 167 -0.67 -12.48 13.72
CA ALA A 167 -0.96 -13.54 14.69
C ALA A 167 -0.27 -13.34 16.06
N SER A 168 0.83 -12.57 16.10
CA SER A 168 1.55 -12.22 17.33
C SER A 168 1.02 -10.93 17.99
N GLY A 169 -0.09 -10.36 17.52
CA GLY A 169 -0.66 -9.09 18.00
C GLY A 169 0.08 -7.83 17.52
N ARG A 170 1.12 -7.95 16.69
CA ARG A 170 1.86 -6.78 16.19
C ARG A 170 1.04 -6.07 15.12
N LYS A 171 0.84 -4.76 15.27
CA LYS A 171 0.28 -3.91 14.20
C LYS A 171 1.30 -3.71 13.10
N MET A 172 0.98 -4.20 11.91
CA MET A 172 1.70 -3.94 10.67
C MET A 172 0.81 -3.17 9.71
N GLY A 173 1.37 -2.63 8.64
CA GLY A 173 0.59 -1.82 7.71
C GLY A 173 1.34 -1.43 6.46
N ALA A 174 0.59 -0.87 5.52
CA ALA A 174 1.09 -0.20 4.33
C ALA A 174 0.41 1.17 4.20
N VAL A 175 1.09 2.10 3.55
CA VAL A 175 0.59 3.45 3.29
C VAL A 175 0.81 3.82 1.83
N LEU A 176 -0.07 4.65 1.30
CA LEU A 176 0.05 5.17 -0.05
C LEU A 176 1.24 6.13 -0.12
N LYS A 177 2.18 5.86 -1.02
CA LYS A 177 3.42 6.63 -1.21
C LYS A 177 3.13 8.11 -1.47
N ASP A 178 2.10 8.42 -2.24
CA ASP A 178 1.75 9.80 -2.57
C ASP A 178 1.26 10.57 -1.36
N SER A 179 0.45 9.95 -0.50
CA SER A 179 0.04 10.55 0.77
C SER A 179 1.25 10.88 1.66
N VAL A 180 2.26 10.00 1.68
CA VAL A 180 3.52 10.24 2.40
C VAL A 180 4.32 11.39 1.77
N THR A 181 4.44 11.40 0.45
CA THR A 181 5.18 12.43 -0.30
C THR A 181 4.55 13.81 -0.10
N LEU A 182 3.23 13.92 -0.22
CA LEU A 182 2.48 15.16 0.06
C LEU A 182 2.73 15.65 1.50
N THR A 183 2.68 14.74 2.47
CA THR A 183 2.98 15.06 3.87
C THR A 183 4.42 15.56 4.03
N ALA A 184 5.40 14.92 3.37
CA ALA A 184 6.81 15.34 3.42
C ALA A 184 7.02 16.73 2.80
N VAL A 185 6.37 17.03 1.67
CA VAL A 185 6.43 18.36 1.03
C VAL A 185 5.86 19.43 1.97
N GLY A 186 4.72 19.17 2.63
CA GLY A 186 4.16 20.09 3.62
C GLY A 186 5.14 20.38 4.77
N GLN A 187 5.90 19.38 5.20
CA GLN A 187 6.92 19.54 6.26
C GLN A 187 8.12 20.38 5.81
N ALA A 188 8.50 20.33 4.53
CA ALA A 188 9.59 21.13 3.99
C ALA A 188 9.30 22.65 4.01
N GLY A 189 8.02 23.04 4.06
CA GLY A 189 7.61 24.44 4.20
C GLY A 189 7.69 24.98 5.63
N LEU A 190 8.04 24.15 6.62
CA LEU A 190 8.12 24.56 8.01
C LEU A 190 9.44 25.27 8.32
N VAL A 191 9.34 26.29 9.18
CA VAL A 191 10.46 27.12 9.63
C VAL A 191 11.05 26.51 10.89
N THR A 192 12.34 26.24 10.89
CA THR A 192 13.08 25.74 12.07
C THR A 192 13.20 26.82 13.14
N LEU A 193 13.49 26.43 14.39
CA LEU A 193 13.77 27.38 15.47
C LEU A 193 14.98 28.31 15.18
N ALA A 194 15.92 27.88 14.33
CA ALA A 194 17.04 28.71 13.89
C ALA A 194 16.59 29.79 12.90
N GLU A 195 15.84 29.42 11.87
CA GLU A 195 15.28 30.37 10.90
C GLU A 195 14.26 31.30 11.57
N ALA A 196 13.45 30.78 12.50
CA ALA A 196 12.51 31.58 13.27
C ALA A 196 13.21 32.68 14.09
N LYS A 197 14.39 32.39 14.62
CA LYS A 197 15.24 33.36 15.32
C LYS A 197 15.69 34.47 14.36
N GLU A 198 16.15 34.10 13.17
CA GLU A 198 16.61 35.05 12.15
C GLU A 198 15.47 35.93 11.63
N MET A 199 14.30 35.34 11.39
CA MET A 199 13.12 36.05 10.89
C MET A 199 12.47 36.97 11.95
N SER A 200 12.40 36.52 13.21
CA SER A 200 11.74 37.28 14.28
C SER A 200 12.64 38.31 14.96
N GLY A 201 13.96 38.09 14.92
CA GLY A 201 14.95 38.80 15.74
C GLY A 201 14.91 38.40 17.24
N PHE A 202 14.07 37.44 17.64
CA PHE A 202 13.98 36.99 19.03
C PHE A 202 15.14 36.06 19.41
N SER A 203 15.53 36.09 20.69
CA SER A 203 16.49 35.12 21.21
C SER A 203 15.88 33.71 21.28
N LYS A 204 16.71 32.67 21.21
CA LYS A 204 16.24 31.27 21.37
C LYS A 204 15.47 31.07 22.67
N LYS A 205 15.91 31.68 23.78
CA LYS A 205 15.20 31.64 25.08
C LYS A 205 13.78 32.19 24.96
N ARG A 206 13.58 33.30 24.25
CA ARG A 206 12.25 33.89 24.06
C ARG A 206 11.36 33.00 23.21
N LEU A 207 11.88 32.41 22.14
CA LEU A 207 11.12 31.45 21.31
C LEU A 207 10.71 30.21 22.12
N TYR A 208 11.59 29.66 22.95
CA TYR A 208 11.25 28.55 23.85
C TYR A 208 10.20 28.95 24.89
N LYS A 209 10.27 30.18 25.42
CA LYS A 209 9.24 30.69 26.32
C LYS A 209 7.88 30.79 25.62
N LEU A 210 7.82 31.34 24.40
CA LEU A 210 6.59 31.40 23.62
C LEU A 210 6.01 30.02 23.30
N LEU A 211 6.88 29.04 23.05
CA LEU A 211 6.47 27.65 22.88
C LEU A 211 5.91 27.06 24.17
N GLY A 212 6.59 27.26 25.31
CA GLY A 212 6.16 26.74 26.62
C GLY A 212 4.86 27.38 27.13
N ASP A 213 4.68 28.67 26.86
CA ASP A 213 3.50 29.44 27.25
C ASP A 213 2.33 29.24 26.27
N GLY A 214 2.52 28.53 25.15
CA GLY A 214 1.49 28.19 24.17
C GLY A 214 1.20 29.27 23.10
N TYR A 215 1.90 30.40 23.14
CA TYR A 215 1.78 31.49 22.17
C TYR A 215 2.37 31.15 20.79
N LEU A 216 3.32 30.22 20.74
CA LEU A 216 3.88 29.69 19.49
C LEU A 216 3.63 28.18 19.42
N ARG A 217 2.77 27.75 18.50
CA ARG A 217 2.47 26.32 18.30
C ARG A 217 3.48 25.70 17.35
N ALA A 218 4.17 24.66 17.82
CA ALA A 218 5.04 23.86 16.99
C ALA A 218 4.22 22.94 16.06
N ALA A 219 4.57 22.95 14.78
CA ALA A 219 4.05 21.99 13.80
C ALA A 219 4.81 20.65 13.90
N ARG A 220 6.11 20.69 14.24
CA ARG A 220 6.95 19.51 14.49
C ARG A 220 7.96 19.72 15.60
N GLY A 221 8.43 18.63 16.19
CA GLY A 221 9.50 18.65 17.17
C GLY A 221 9.41 17.52 18.19
N PRO A 222 10.32 17.50 19.18
CA PRO A 222 10.48 16.37 20.08
C PRO A 222 9.19 16.00 20.84
N GLY A 223 8.37 17.00 21.17
CA GLY A 223 7.10 16.82 21.88
C GLY A 223 5.86 16.63 20.99
N VAL A 224 5.99 16.69 19.66
CA VAL A 224 4.86 16.60 18.71
C VAL A 224 4.89 15.26 17.97
N ASP A 225 5.99 14.98 17.29
CA ASP A 225 6.18 13.81 16.44
C ASP A 225 7.53 13.11 16.68
N GLY A 226 8.31 13.62 17.64
CA GLY A 226 9.63 13.10 18.01
C GLY A 226 10.76 13.54 17.07
N TYR A 227 10.50 14.47 16.14
CA TYR A 227 11.54 15.06 15.30
C TYR A 227 12.51 15.88 16.17
N PRO A 228 13.83 15.80 15.99
CA PRO A 228 14.79 16.39 16.94
C PRO A 228 14.79 17.93 16.95
N ILE A 229 14.28 18.58 15.88
CA ILE A 229 14.34 20.02 15.71
C ILE A 229 12.92 20.59 15.76
N TRP A 230 12.70 21.65 16.53
CA TRP A 230 11.42 22.35 16.54
C TRP A 230 11.19 23.07 15.21
N GLN A 231 10.03 22.85 14.60
CA GLN A 231 9.60 23.53 13.38
C GLN A 231 8.18 24.08 13.51
N PHE A 232 7.94 25.18 12.82
CA PHE A 232 6.73 26.01 12.94
C PHE A 232 6.19 26.34 11.56
N GLU A 233 4.87 26.47 11.44
CA GLU A 233 4.32 27.14 10.27
C GLU A 233 4.75 28.61 10.27
N ARG A 234 5.13 29.12 9.10
CA ARG A 234 5.52 30.53 8.94
C ARG A 234 4.44 31.48 9.46
N ALA A 235 3.18 31.21 9.12
CA ALA A 235 2.05 32.02 9.57
C ALA A 235 1.89 32.03 11.09
N ALA A 236 2.06 30.87 11.75
CA ALA A 236 1.99 30.77 13.20
C ALA A 236 3.12 31.56 13.89
N LEU A 237 4.32 31.56 13.30
CA LEU A 237 5.44 32.38 13.77
C LEU A 237 5.15 33.88 13.62
N GLU A 238 4.67 34.31 12.46
CA GLU A 238 4.33 35.71 12.17
C GLU A 238 3.26 36.23 13.12
N GLU A 239 2.23 35.43 13.41
CA GLU A 239 1.19 35.79 14.36
C GLU A 239 1.73 35.91 15.80
N ALA A 240 2.59 34.98 16.23
CA ALA A 240 3.23 35.07 17.54
C ALA A 240 4.12 36.34 17.68
N ILE A 241 4.82 36.74 16.60
CA ILE A 241 5.61 37.98 16.56
C ILE A 241 4.69 39.20 16.67
N ARG A 242 3.53 39.18 16.01
CA ARG A 242 2.57 40.29 16.03
C ARG A 242 2.01 40.49 17.44
N LEU A 243 1.53 39.43 18.09
CA LEU A 243 0.96 39.48 19.44
C LEU A 243 1.96 40.03 20.46
N THR A 244 3.21 39.55 20.43
CA THR A 244 4.26 39.98 21.36
C THR A 244 4.80 41.40 21.12
N LYS A 245 4.62 41.96 19.91
CA LYS A 245 4.94 43.38 19.61
C LYS A 245 3.76 44.31 19.92
N GLY A 246 2.52 43.82 19.86
CA GLY A 246 1.32 44.56 20.25
C GLY A 246 1.25 44.82 21.75
N GLU A 247 1.62 43.84 22.58
CA GLU A 247 1.65 43.98 24.04
C GLU A 247 2.70 44.98 24.54
N ALA A 248 3.77 45.25 23.78
CA ALA A 248 4.83 46.19 24.16
C ALA A 248 4.48 47.68 23.94
N ARG A 249 3.26 47.99 23.46
CA ARG A 249 2.77 49.36 23.21
C ARG A 249 1.68 49.83 24.17
N THR A 250 1.46 49.10 25.26
CA THR A 250 0.61 49.49 26.40
C THR A 250 1.46 49.59 27.65
#